data_AF-A0A158G153-F1
#
_entry.id   AF-A0A158G153-F1
#
_cell.length_a   1.000
_cell.length_b   1.000
_cell.length_c   1.000
_cell.angle_alpha   90.00
_cell.angle_beta   90.00
_cell.angle_gamma   90.00
#
_symmetry.space_group_name_H-M   'P 1'
#
loop_
_entity.id
_entity.type
_entity.pdbx_description
1 polymer ?
#
loop_
_entity_poly.entity_id
_entity_poly.type
_entity_poly.pdbx_seq_one_letter_code
_entity_poly.pdbx_strand_id
1 'polypeptide(L)' 'MPKIIVEKPFVLTDAAGQREFAAGEHEVDDAIAKHWYVQEHAQVVKPETKTAKTKG' A
#
# COMPACT_ATOMS: atom_id res chain seq x y z
N MET A 1 11.56 -3.74 -4.75
CA MET A 1 10.27 -3.04 -4.93
C MET A 1 9.51 -3.11 -3.61
N PRO A 2 8.93 -2.02 -3.10
CA PRO A 2 8.17 -2.04 -1.85
C PRO A 2 6.93 -2.92 -1.96
N LYS A 3 6.52 -3.49 -0.83
CA LYS A 3 5.28 -4.26 -0.73
C LYS A 3 4.27 -3.46 0.08
N ILE A 4 2.99 -3.60 -0.22
CA ILE A 4 1.90 -3.06 0.58
C ILE A 4 0.99 -4.20 1.01
N ILE A 5 0.50 -4.14 2.25
CA ILE A 5 -0.53 -5.04 2.78
C ILE A 5 -1.82 -4.25 2.81
N VAL A 6 -2.75 -4.64 1.97
CA VAL A 6 -4.06 -4.01 1.83
C VAL A 6 -5.03 -4.75 2.74
N GLU A 7 -5.51 -4.08 3.80
CA GLU A 7 -6.48 -4.69 4.73
C GLU A 7 -7.92 -4.58 4.19
N LYS A 8 -8.22 -3.49 3.46
CA LYS A 8 -9.51 -3.26 2.84
C LYS A 8 -9.31 -2.98 1.35
N PRO A 9 -10.03 -3.67 0.46
CA PRO A 9 -9.88 -3.43 -0.97
C PRO A 9 -10.23 -1.97 -1.29
N PHE A 10 -9.41 -1.33 -2.10
CA PHE A 10 -9.58 0.06 -2.51
C PHE A 10 -9.17 0.25 -3.96
N VAL A 11 -9.57 1.39 -4.52
CA VAL A 11 -9.27 1.76 -5.90
C VAL A 11 -8.46 3.03 -5.88
N LEU A 12 -7.22 2.96 -6.35
CA LEU A 12 -6.35 4.11 -6.52
C LEU A 12 -6.59 4.73 -7.90
N THR A 13 -6.89 6.03 -7.94
CA THR A 13 -6.96 6.77 -9.20
C THR A 13 -5.80 7.77 -9.23
N ASP A 14 -4.91 7.61 -10.20
CA ASP A 14 -3.72 8.45 -10.41
C ASP A 14 -3.72 8.98 -11.88
N ALA A 15 -2.73 9.81 -12.24
CA ALA A 15 -2.53 10.26 -13.62
C ALA A 15 -2.36 9.11 -14.63
N ALA A 16 -1.88 7.95 -14.19
CA ALA A 16 -1.79 6.74 -15.01
C ALA A 16 -3.15 6.04 -15.24
N GLY A 17 -4.20 6.44 -14.50
CA GLY A 17 -5.53 5.85 -14.55
C GLY A 17 -5.95 5.22 -13.22
N GLN A 18 -6.92 4.31 -13.30
CA GLN A 18 -7.49 3.63 -12.15
C GLN A 18 -6.84 2.25 -11.96
N ARG A 19 -6.39 1.95 -10.74
CA ARG A 19 -5.83 0.64 -10.35
C ARG A 19 -6.55 0.12 -9.11
N GLU A 20 -7.07 -1.08 -9.20
CA GLU A 20 -7.74 -1.75 -8.09
C GLU A 20 -6.74 -2.55 -7.24
N PHE A 21 -6.86 -2.42 -5.93
CA PHE A 21 -6.07 -3.15 -4.95
C PHE A 21 -7.01 -4.02 -4.11
N ALA A 22 -6.93 -5.33 -4.31
CA ALA A 22 -7.64 -6.29 -3.48
C ALA A 22 -7.01 -6.39 -2.09
N ALA A 23 -7.74 -6.90 -1.10
CA ALA A 23 -7.13 -7.22 0.19
C ALA A 23 -6.03 -8.28 0.04
N GLY A 24 -4.89 -8.07 0.72
CA GLY A 24 -3.72 -8.95 0.65
C GLY A 24 -2.41 -8.21 0.38
N GLU A 25 -1.35 -8.97 0.13
CA GLU A 25 -0.01 -8.45 -0.18
C GLU A 25 0.11 -8.12 -1.67
N HIS A 26 0.54 -6.90 -1.98
CA HIS A 26 0.81 -6.45 -3.35
C HIS A 26 2.20 -5.85 -3.44
N GLU A 27 2.94 -6.20 -4.48
CA GLU A 27 4.21 -5.54 -4.80
C GLU A 27 3.92 -4.33 -5.69
N VAL A 28 4.43 -3.16 -5.30
CA VAL A 28 4.15 -1.89 -5.97
C VAL A 28 5.42 -1.06 -6.12
N ASP A 29 5.36 -0.05 -6.97
CA ASP A 29 6.44 0.92 -7.13
C ASP A 29 6.53 1.88 -5.93
N ASP A 30 7.71 2.48 -5.73
CA ASP A 30 7.92 3.49 -4.69
C ASP A 30 6.96 4.68 -4.78
N ALA A 31 6.51 5.05 -5.99
CA ALA A 31 5.52 6.11 -6.18
C ALA A 31 4.17 5.76 -5.55
N ILE A 32 3.72 4.52 -5.73
CA ILE A 32 2.46 4.01 -5.18
C ILE A 32 2.59 3.81 -3.67
N ALA A 33 3.71 3.24 -3.20
CA ALA A 33 3.97 3.06 -1.77
C ALA A 33 4.06 4.39 -0.99
N LYS A 34 4.46 5.49 -1.65
CA LYS A 34 4.49 6.84 -1.08
C LYS A 34 3.21 7.63 -1.33
N HIS A 35 2.23 7.05 -2.03
CA HIS A 35 0.98 7.74 -2.31
C HIS A 35 0.15 7.87 -1.03
N TRP A 36 -0.31 9.07 -0.71
CA TRP A 36 -1.06 9.37 0.52
C TRP A 36 -2.24 8.42 0.73
N TYR A 37 -3.00 8.14 -0.33
CA TYR A 37 -4.16 7.24 -0.29
C TYR A 37 -3.76 5.79 0.05
N VAL A 38 -2.62 5.32 -0.48
CA VAL A 38 -2.11 3.97 -0.18
C VAL A 38 -1.64 3.90 1.27
N GLN A 39 -1.05 4.96 1.82
CA GLN A 39 -0.62 4.98 3.22
C GLN A 39 -1.78 5.01 4.22
N GLU A 40 -2.92 5.58 3.83
CA GLU A 40 -4.15 5.59 4.64
C GLU A 40 -4.91 4.25 4.57
N HIS A 41 -4.84 3.56 3.43
CA HIS A 41 -5.63 2.34 3.16
C HIS A 41 -4.82 1.03 3.17
N ALA A 42 -3.49 1.10 3.21
CA ALA A 42 -2.59 -0.05 3.21
C ALA A 42 -1.35 0.18 4.09
N GLN A 43 -0.76 -0.92 4.55
CA GLN A 43 0.48 -0.91 5.31
C GLN A 43 1.66 -1.12 4.37
N VAL A 44 2.57 -0.14 4.28
CA VAL A 44 3.77 -0.24 3.45
C VAL A 44 4.85 -1.06 4.15
N VAL A 45 5.17 -2.22 3.59
CA VAL A 45 6.27 -3.09 4.00
C VAL A 45 7.46 -2.84 3.08
N LYS A 46 8.41 -2.04 3.57
CA LYS A 46 9.75 -1.98 2.96
C LYS A 46 10.54 -3.22 3.38
N PRO A 47 11.44 -3.76 2.54
CA PRO A 47 12.27 -4.91 2.91
C PRO A 47 13.24 -4.64 4.07
N GLU A 48 13.26 -3.45 4.66
CA GLU A 48 14.13 -3.13 5.79
C GLU A 48 13.31 -2.65 6.99
N THR A 49 13.24 -3.57 7.97
CA THR A 49 12.75 -3.43 9.35
C THR A 49 11.24 -3.30 9.55
N LYS A 50 10.68 -4.38 10.11
CA LYS A 50 9.46 -4.41 10.90
C LYS A 50 9.40 -3.20 11.85
N THR A 51 8.48 -2.28 11.61
CA THR A 51 7.96 -1.44 12.69
C THR A 51 6.45 -1.54 12.68
N ALA A 52 5.96 -2.21 13.72
CA ALA A 52 4.58 -2.50 14.02
C ALA A 52 3.67 -1.27 13.91
N LYS A 53 2.50 -1.44 13.29
CA LYS A 53 1.28 -0.76 13.70
C LYS A 53 0.36 -1.81 14.34
N THR A 54 0.73 -2.24 15.54
CA THR A 54 -0.22 -2.89 16.46
C THR A 54 -1.12 -1.79 17.02
N LYS A 55 -2.39 -1.84 16.67
CA LYS A 55 -3.47 -1.08 17.30
C LYS A 55 -3.53 -1.47 18.79
N GLY A 56 -3.27 -0.51 19.68
CA GLY A 56 -3.39 -0.63 21.14
C GLY A 56 -4.10 0.59 21.69
#